data_AF-A0A6W0NDH1-F1
#
_entry.id   AF-A0A6W0NDH1-F1
#
_cell.length_a   1.000
_cell.length_b   1.000
_cell.length_c   1.000
_cell.angle_alpha   90.00
_cell.angle_beta   90.00
_cell.angle_gamma   90.00
#
_symmetry.space_group_name_H-M   'P 1'
#
loop_
_entity.id
_entity.type
_entity.pdbx_description
1 polymer ?
#
loop_
_entity_poly.entity_id
_entity_poly.type
_entity_poly.pdbx_seq_one_letter_code
_entity_poly.pdbx_strand_id
1 'polypeptide(L)'
;MSTINTDLIAHIYAASESPLTNDELYREVQRKTGMSDAELHELKEFGSDKTRTSGVKHKVRWFQQTLRQAGVIERVPEKRGVWRYASKTKTNLHESWEKLCVVGFSTSLGASVFGNAYAFFSNITEQIHLCLTSPPYLLRNSRDYGHGGGRGEQAYIDWLLRILEPIVKQLVPGASVALNITQDSFNRGRPSRSLYLERLTLALCDKLGLELMDRLQWVNRSKPPSPTHWACKQRVQLCSSYEPVL
;
A
#
# COMPACT_ATOMS: atom_id res chain seq x y z
N MET A 1 -1.60 1.89 30.75
CA MET A 1 -2.76 2.73 30.38
C MET A 1 -2.58 3.12 28.93
N SER A 2 -3.49 2.70 28.04
CA SER A 2 -3.39 3.05 26.62
C SER A 2 -3.69 4.53 26.42
N THR A 3 -2.75 5.27 25.83
CA THR A 3 -2.91 6.69 25.50
C THR A 3 -3.91 6.84 24.35
N ILE A 4 -4.80 7.83 24.41
CA ILE A 4 -5.73 8.12 23.32
C ILE A 4 -4.94 8.61 22.10
N ASN A 5 -4.95 7.81 21.03
CA ASN A 5 -4.33 8.09 19.74
C ASN A 5 -5.27 7.67 18.59
N THR A 6 -4.89 7.97 17.34
CA THR A 6 -5.69 7.63 16.15
C THR A 6 -5.92 6.12 16.00
N ASP A 7 -4.92 5.30 16.30
CA ASP A 7 -4.97 3.84 16.14
C ASP A 7 -5.98 3.18 17.08
N LEU A 8 -6.09 3.69 18.31
CA LEU A 8 -7.10 3.24 19.27
C LEU A 8 -8.51 3.47 18.73
N ILE A 9 -8.78 4.67 18.18
CA ILE A 9 -10.08 5.00 17.62
C ILE A 9 -10.38 4.12 16.40
N ALA A 10 -9.40 3.89 15.53
CA ALA A 10 -9.54 2.98 14.39
C ALA A 10 -9.87 1.55 14.84
N HIS A 11 -9.17 1.03 15.86
CA HIS A 11 -9.44 -0.30 16.42
C HIS A 11 -10.85 -0.43 17.00
N ILE A 12 -11.35 0.62 17.66
CA ILE A 12 -12.71 0.63 18.20
C ILE A 12 -13.74 0.48 17.09
N TYR A 13 -13.60 1.26 16.01
CA TYR A 13 -14.49 1.13 14.85
C TYR A 13 -14.36 -0.22 14.15
N ALA A 14 -13.14 -0.72 13.99
CA ALA A 14 -12.86 -1.99 13.35
C ALA A 14 -13.42 -3.19 14.13
N ALA A 15 -13.33 -3.16 15.47
CA ALA A 15 -13.84 -4.20 16.36
C ALA A 15 -15.36 -4.17 16.50
N SER A 16 -16.01 -3.03 16.22
CA SER A 16 -17.47 -2.93 16.31
C SER A 16 -18.15 -3.73 15.19
N GLU A 17 -19.23 -4.44 15.54
CA GLU A 17 -20.11 -5.10 14.57
C GLU A 17 -21.22 -4.16 14.08
N SER A 18 -21.59 -3.19 14.90
CA SER A 18 -22.59 -2.17 14.59
C SER A 18 -21.96 -0.79 14.39
N PRO A 19 -22.61 0.10 13.62
CA PRO A 19 -22.21 1.49 13.57
C PRO A 19 -22.28 2.15 14.96
N LEU A 20 -21.33 3.03 15.25
CA LEU A 20 -21.23 3.72 16.53
C LEU A 20 -21.69 5.17 16.41
N THR A 21 -22.50 5.60 17.37
CA THR A 21 -22.70 7.02 17.72
C THR A 21 -21.45 7.58 18.41
N ASN A 22 -21.38 8.90 18.53
CA ASN A 22 -20.29 9.54 19.29
C ASN A 22 -20.29 9.12 20.77
N ASP A 23 -21.47 8.94 21.38
CA ASP A 23 -21.56 8.55 22.80
C ASP A 23 -21.16 7.09 23.04
N GLU A 24 -21.45 6.21 22.09
CA GLU A 24 -20.93 4.83 22.11
C GLU A 24 -19.42 4.80 21.90
N LEU A 25 -18.89 5.63 20.99
CA LEU A 25 -17.46 5.77 20.81
C LEU A 25 -16.77 6.25 22.10
N TYR A 26 -17.32 7.25 22.79
CA TYR A 26 -16.74 7.73 24.05
C TYR A 26 -16.74 6.65 25.13
N ARG A 27 -17.82 5.87 25.25
CA ARG A 27 -17.89 4.74 26.20
C ARG A 27 -16.85 3.68 25.89
N GLU A 28 -16.62 3.36 24.63
CA GLU A 28 -15.64 2.35 24.25
C GLU A 28 -14.20 2.84 24.43
N VAL A 29 -13.93 4.13 24.14
CA VAL A 29 -12.65 4.77 24.49
C VAL A 29 -12.41 4.68 25.99
N GLN A 30 -13.42 5.02 26.79
CA GLN A 30 -13.34 4.98 28.24
C GLN A 30 -12.99 3.57 28.76
N ARG A 31 -13.69 2.56 28.22
CA ARG A 31 -13.47 1.15 28.55
C ARG A 31 -12.07 0.67 28.20
N LYS A 32 -11.52 1.09 27.05
CA LYS A 32 -10.20 0.64 26.56
C LYS A 32 -9.03 1.33 27.25
N THR A 33 -9.18 2.57 27.68
CA THR A 33 -8.12 3.31 28.37
C THR A 33 -8.17 3.13 29.88
N GLY A 34 -9.31 2.69 30.42
CA GLY A 34 -9.56 2.59 31.87
C GLY A 34 -9.78 3.94 32.54
N MET A 35 -10.18 4.97 31.80
CA MET A 35 -10.43 6.30 32.37
C MET A 35 -11.75 6.32 33.16
N SER A 36 -11.80 7.14 34.20
CA SER A 36 -13.01 7.41 34.97
C SER A 36 -13.98 8.31 34.21
N ASP A 37 -15.25 8.30 34.64
CA ASP A 37 -16.28 9.18 34.07
C ASP A 37 -15.96 10.66 34.32
N ALA A 38 -15.37 10.97 35.48
CA ALA A 38 -14.90 12.31 35.82
C ALA A 38 -13.84 12.82 34.84
N GLU A 39 -12.88 11.97 34.43
CA GLU A 39 -11.85 12.32 33.44
C GLU A 39 -12.44 12.51 32.04
N LEU A 40 -13.42 11.68 31.65
CA LEU A 40 -14.11 11.83 30.35
C LEU A 40 -14.92 13.14 30.29
N HIS A 41 -15.47 13.58 31.41
CA HIS A 41 -16.31 14.78 31.51
C HIS A 41 -15.56 16.03 31.98
N GLU A 42 -14.26 15.94 32.26
CA GLU A 42 -13.42 17.07 32.67
C GLU A 42 -13.47 18.20 31.61
N LEU A 43 -14.09 19.31 31.98
CA LEU A 43 -14.25 20.46 31.10
C LEU A 43 -12.96 21.27 31.04
N LYS A 44 -12.52 21.58 29.82
CA LYS A 44 -11.42 22.51 29.55
C LYS A 44 -11.95 23.65 28.68
N GLU A 45 -11.34 24.82 28.82
CA GLU A 45 -11.67 25.99 28.02
C GLU A 45 -10.91 25.92 26.69
N PHE A 46 -11.63 26.10 25.58
CA PHE A 46 -11.07 26.05 24.23
C PHE A 46 -11.44 27.31 23.42
N GLY A 47 -10.46 27.81 22.65
CA GLY A 47 -10.62 28.94 21.73
C GLY A 47 -10.60 30.31 22.41
N SER A 48 -10.62 31.38 21.59
CA SER A 48 -10.75 32.78 22.04
C SER A 48 -12.04 33.04 22.82
N ASP A 49 -13.08 32.24 22.53
CA ASP A 49 -14.44 32.43 23.04
C ASP A 49 -14.70 31.65 24.35
N LYS A 50 -13.66 31.05 24.95
CA LYS A 50 -13.69 30.30 26.22
C LYS A 50 -14.80 29.26 26.34
N THR A 51 -15.11 28.57 25.24
CA THR A 51 -16.12 27.51 25.25
C THR A 51 -15.66 26.32 26.11
N ARG A 52 -16.50 25.91 27.07
CA ARG A 52 -16.19 24.81 28.00
C ARG A 52 -16.67 23.49 27.43
N THR A 53 -15.74 22.63 27.02
CA THR A 53 -16.07 21.27 26.54
C THR A 53 -15.08 20.25 27.06
N SER A 54 -15.42 18.96 27.03
CA SER A 54 -14.48 17.91 27.44
C SER A 54 -13.30 17.83 26.48
N GLY A 55 -12.08 17.98 27.02
CA GLY A 55 -10.86 17.88 26.23
C GLY A 55 -10.64 16.48 25.65
N VAL A 56 -11.08 15.45 26.37
CA VAL A 56 -11.05 14.07 25.88
C VAL A 56 -11.99 13.88 24.69
N LYS A 57 -13.25 14.34 24.81
CA LYS A 57 -14.23 14.24 23.72
C LYS A 57 -13.79 15.05 22.50
N HIS A 58 -13.14 16.19 22.69
CA HIS A 58 -12.54 16.97 21.60
C HIS A 58 -11.43 16.18 20.90
N LYS A 59 -10.49 15.58 21.66
CA LYS A 59 -9.39 14.78 21.11
C LYS A 59 -9.90 13.56 20.33
N VAL A 60 -10.91 12.86 20.85
CA VAL A 60 -11.57 11.74 20.16
C VAL A 60 -12.22 12.20 18.85
N ARG A 61 -12.93 13.34 18.85
CA ARG A 61 -13.53 13.90 17.63
C ARG A 61 -12.48 14.30 16.59
N TRP A 62 -11.33 14.82 17.02
CA TRP A 62 -10.22 15.16 16.13
C TRP A 62 -9.68 13.90 15.44
N PHE A 63 -9.40 12.84 16.20
CA PHE A 63 -9.00 11.55 15.61
C PHE A 63 -10.08 10.96 14.71
N GLN A 64 -11.36 11.05 15.11
CA GLN A 64 -12.48 10.62 14.27
C GLN A 64 -12.51 11.41 12.94
N GLN A 65 -12.23 12.71 12.94
CA GLN A 65 -12.12 13.52 11.72
C GLN A 65 -10.96 13.08 10.83
N THR A 66 -9.79 12.81 11.41
CA THR A 66 -8.64 12.25 10.68
C THR A 66 -9.01 10.93 10.00
N LEU A 67 -9.70 10.03 10.72
CA LEU A 67 -10.16 8.75 10.18
C LEU A 67 -11.21 8.90 9.06
N ARG A 68 -12.08 9.92 9.14
CA ARG A 68 -13.01 10.23 8.05
C ARG A 68 -12.28 10.69 6.80
N GLN A 69 -11.31 11.60 6.94
CA GLN A 69 -10.52 12.10 5.82
C GLN A 69 -9.68 10.99 5.17
N ALA A 70 -9.17 10.05 5.97
CA ALA A 70 -8.45 8.87 5.51
C ALA A 70 -9.35 7.75 4.94
N GLY A 71 -10.69 7.90 5.00
CA GLY A 71 -11.63 6.90 4.48
C GLY A 71 -11.75 5.62 5.31
N VAL A 72 -11.30 5.64 6.58
CA VAL A 72 -11.33 4.50 7.51
C VAL A 72 -12.75 4.22 7.99
N ILE A 73 -13.47 5.31 8.23
CA ILE A 73 -14.84 5.29 8.67
C ILE A 73 -15.69 6.07 7.68
N GLU A 74 -16.88 5.56 7.46
CA GLU A 74 -17.89 6.20 6.63
C GLU A 74 -19.13 6.50 7.44
N ARG A 75 -19.86 7.51 6.98
CA ARG A 75 -21.13 7.90 7.58
C ARG A 75 -22.18 6.88 7.17
N VAL A 76 -22.98 6.41 8.13
CA VAL A 76 -24.17 5.62 7.80
C VAL A 76 -25.20 6.52 7.12
N PRO A 77 -25.70 6.17 5.91
CA PRO A 77 -26.75 6.93 5.25
C PRO A 77 -27.93 7.17 6.19
N GLU A 78 -28.55 8.35 6.08
CA GLU A 78 -29.77 8.72 6.83
C GLU A 78 -29.63 8.81 8.36
N LYS A 79 -28.45 8.50 8.94
CA LYS A 79 -28.17 8.68 10.37
C LYS A 79 -27.21 9.84 10.60
N ARG A 80 -27.55 10.75 11.53
CA ARG A 80 -26.69 11.89 11.91
C ARG A 80 -25.74 11.46 13.03
N GLY A 81 -24.44 11.68 12.83
CA GLY A 81 -23.43 11.40 13.87
C GLY A 81 -23.15 9.92 14.11
N VAL A 82 -23.58 9.04 13.19
CA VAL A 82 -23.35 7.60 13.26
C VAL A 82 -22.33 7.20 12.19
N TRP A 83 -21.29 6.50 12.61
CA TRP A 83 -20.14 6.14 11.78
C TRP A 83 -19.87 4.65 11.88
N ARG A 84 -19.42 4.06 10.79
CA ARG A 84 -19.00 2.65 10.75
C ARG A 84 -17.66 2.52 10.06
N TYR A 85 -16.99 1.40 10.27
CA TYR A 85 -15.78 1.07 9.54
C TYR A 85 -16.09 0.81 8.06
N ALA A 86 -15.23 1.30 7.14
CA ALA A 86 -15.53 1.38 5.71
C ALA A 86 -15.44 0.04 4.94
N SER A 87 -14.69 -0.97 5.41
CA SER A 87 -14.71 -2.32 4.79
C SER A 87 -14.20 -3.41 5.74
N LYS A 88 -14.89 -4.56 5.82
CA LYS A 88 -14.34 -5.80 6.42
C LYS A 88 -14.22 -6.85 5.31
N THR A 89 -13.01 -7.28 4.99
CA THR A 89 -12.73 -8.37 4.03
C THR A 89 -13.16 -9.72 4.62
N LYS A 90 -13.49 -10.70 3.75
CA LYS A 90 -13.95 -12.05 4.13
C LYS A 90 -12.98 -12.86 5.03
N THR A 91 -11.73 -12.42 5.18
CA THR A 91 -10.66 -13.08 5.96
C THR A 91 -10.36 -12.40 7.30
N ASN A 92 -11.17 -11.44 7.78
CA ASN A 92 -10.93 -10.66 9.01
C ASN A 92 -9.59 -9.89 9.05
N LEU A 93 -8.84 -9.86 7.95
CA LEU A 93 -7.68 -8.98 7.76
C LEU A 93 -8.17 -7.63 7.26
N HIS A 94 -7.66 -6.55 7.83
CA HIS A 94 -7.92 -5.20 7.31
C HIS A 94 -7.22 -5.07 5.95
N GLU A 95 -8.00 -4.92 4.86
CA GLU A 95 -7.43 -4.45 3.59
C GLU A 95 -6.68 -3.14 3.85
N SER A 96 -5.48 -3.03 3.30
CA SER A 96 -4.77 -1.76 3.24
C SER A 96 -5.70 -0.77 2.53
N TRP A 97 -6.26 0.19 3.29
CA TRP A 97 -7.22 1.15 2.74
C TRP A 97 -6.60 1.80 1.50
N GLU A 98 -7.34 1.91 0.40
CA GLU A 98 -6.80 2.37 -0.89
C GLU A 98 -6.06 3.72 -0.80
N LYS A 99 -6.34 4.50 0.25
CA LYS A 99 -5.76 5.82 0.51
C LYS A 99 -4.94 5.92 1.79
N LEU A 100 -4.83 4.85 2.58
CA LEU A 100 -4.04 4.91 3.80
C LEU A 100 -2.56 4.81 3.47
N CYS A 101 -1.81 5.81 3.93
CA CYS A 101 -0.37 5.76 4.02
C CYS A 101 0.00 6.08 5.47
N VAL A 102 0.60 5.11 6.17
CA VAL A 102 1.10 5.29 7.53
C VAL A 102 2.62 5.19 7.49
N VAL A 103 3.30 6.06 8.23
CA VAL A 103 4.74 5.90 8.47
C VAL A 103 4.93 4.66 9.35
N GLY A 104 5.53 3.61 8.79
CA GLY A 104 5.86 2.39 9.51
C GLY A 104 7.02 2.62 10.49
N PHE A 105 8.08 3.29 10.03
CA PHE A 105 9.17 3.79 10.87
C PHE A 105 9.90 4.96 10.20
N SER A 106 10.64 5.74 10.98
CA SER A 106 11.44 6.86 10.51
C SER A 106 12.80 6.91 11.23
N THR A 107 13.82 7.33 10.50
CA THR A 107 15.20 7.52 10.96
C THR A 107 15.71 8.86 10.45
N SER A 108 16.92 9.26 10.85
CA SER A 108 17.57 10.45 10.29
C SER A 108 17.88 10.34 8.79
N LEU A 109 17.88 9.12 8.23
CA LEU A 109 18.20 8.87 6.82
C LEU A 109 16.95 8.68 5.94
N GLY A 110 15.75 8.65 6.52
CA GLY A 110 14.51 8.49 5.77
C GLY A 110 13.42 7.74 6.53
N ALA A 111 12.31 7.48 5.84
CA ALA A 111 11.13 6.85 6.40
C ALA A 111 10.64 5.69 5.53
N SER A 112 9.99 4.73 6.17
CA SER A 112 9.24 3.66 5.51
C SER A 112 7.76 3.94 5.65
N VAL A 113 7.02 3.79 4.54
CA VAL A 113 5.59 4.04 4.48
C VAL A 113 4.88 2.73 4.16
N PHE A 114 3.92 2.36 5.00
CA PHE A 114 2.99 1.28 4.75
C PHE A 114 1.72 1.84 4.10
N GLY A 115 1.42 1.43 2.87
CA GLY A 115 0.26 1.90 2.14
C GLY A 115 0.25 1.48 0.68
N ASN A 116 -0.76 1.95 -0.03
CA ASN A 116 -0.84 1.77 -1.48
C ASN A 116 0.16 2.70 -2.18
N ALA A 117 1.14 2.13 -2.90
CA ALA A 117 2.19 2.90 -3.56
C ALA A 117 1.65 3.94 -4.56
N TYR A 118 0.63 3.59 -5.37
CA TYR A 118 0.00 4.54 -6.29
C TYR A 118 -0.58 5.73 -5.53
N ALA A 119 -1.32 5.48 -4.45
CA ALA A 119 -1.93 6.54 -3.66
C ALA A 119 -0.88 7.41 -2.97
N PHE A 120 0.18 6.82 -2.44
CA PHE A 120 1.28 7.56 -1.83
C PHE A 120 1.95 8.48 -2.86
N PHE A 121 2.51 7.91 -3.93
CA PHE A 121 3.29 8.66 -4.91
C PHE A 121 2.46 9.68 -5.69
N SER A 122 1.14 9.49 -5.81
CA SER A 122 0.24 10.48 -6.42
C SER A 122 0.08 11.75 -5.59
N ASN A 123 0.43 11.74 -4.30
CA ASN A 123 0.23 12.86 -3.38
C ASN A 123 1.53 13.49 -2.86
N ILE A 124 2.69 12.91 -3.16
CA ILE A 124 3.98 13.52 -2.80
C ILE A 124 4.40 14.53 -3.87
N THR A 125 5.19 15.53 -3.45
CA THR A 125 5.77 16.57 -4.33
C THR A 125 7.30 16.56 -4.31
N GLU A 126 7.86 15.62 -3.56
CA GLU A 126 9.28 15.44 -3.34
C GLU A 126 9.96 14.95 -4.62
N GLN A 127 11.12 15.55 -4.90
CA GLN A 127 11.94 15.21 -6.05
C GLN A 127 12.59 13.83 -5.89
N ILE A 128 12.48 13.00 -6.93
CA ILE A 128 13.00 11.64 -6.94
C ILE A 128 14.22 11.58 -7.85
N HIS A 129 15.35 11.13 -7.30
CA HIS A 129 16.61 10.95 -8.03
C HIS A 129 16.82 9.49 -8.45
N LEU A 130 16.24 8.54 -7.72
CA LEU A 130 16.35 7.12 -7.99
C LEU A 130 15.10 6.39 -7.51
N CYS A 131 14.49 5.62 -8.40
CA CYS A 131 13.54 4.58 -8.04
C CYS A 131 14.23 3.23 -8.24
N LEU A 132 14.52 2.50 -7.16
CA LEU A 132 15.08 1.16 -7.20
C LEU A 132 14.06 0.17 -6.65
N THR A 133 13.58 -0.76 -7.47
CA THR A 133 12.56 -1.71 -7.01
C THR A 133 12.58 -3.04 -7.76
N SER A 134 12.19 -4.08 -7.04
CA SER A 134 11.87 -5.41 -7.58
C SER A 134 10.37 -5.64 -7.40
N PRO A 135 9.51 -5.19 -8.34
CA PRO A 135 8.07 -5.36 -8.18
C PRO A 135 7.73 -6.85 -8.07
N PRO A 136 6.62 -7.22 -7.39
CA PRO A 136 6.08 -8.57 -7.43
C PRO A 136 6.17 -9.16 -8.84
N TYR A 137 6.79 -10.33 -8.97
CA TYR A 137 7.04 -10.92 -10.27
C TYR A 137 5.74 -11.36 -10.96
N LEU A 138 5.75 -11.35 -12.28
CA LEU A 138 4.68 -11.94 -13.09
C LEU A 138 4.63 -13.44 -12.80
N LEU A 139 3.75 -13.84 -11.89
CA LEU A 139 3.54 -15.23 -11.53
C LEU A 139 2.45 -15.85 -12.42
N ARG A 140 2.74 -17.03 -12.96
CA ARG A 140 1.75 -17.78 -13.75
C ARG A 140 0.58 -18.30 -12.91
N ASN A 141 0.86 -18.71 -11.67
CA ASN A 141 -0.15 -18.98 -10.67
C ASN A 141 -0.27 -17.74 -9.79
N SER A 142 -0.99 -16.73 -10.29
CA SER A 142 -1.25 -15.50 -9.55
C SER A 142 -1.94 -15.86 -8.23
N ARG A 143 -1.36 -15.46 -7.10
CA ARG A 143 -2.14 -15.32 -5.87
C ARG A 143 -3.08 -14.14 -6.08
N ASP A 144 -4.31 -14.18 -5.55
CA ASP A 144 -5.28 -13.08 -5.70
C ASP A 144 -4.79 -11.75 -5.09
N TYR A 145 -3.66 -11.75 -4.39
CA TYR A 145 -2.96 -10.56 -3.92
C TYR A 145 -1.87 -10.14 -4.92
N GLY A 146 -2.22 -9.24 -5.83
CA GLY A 146 -1.30 -8.60 -6.78
C GLY A 146 -1.92 -8.47 -8.17
N HIS A 147 -1.76 -7.31 -8.83
CA HIS A 147 -2.25 -6.99 -10.18
C HIS A 147 -3.68 -6.43 -10.31
N GLY A 148 -4.29 -5.89 -9.24
CA GLY A 148 -5.57 -5.16 -9.35
C GLY A 148 -6.73 -6.00 -9.92
N GLY A 149 -6.73 -7.31 -9.68
CA GLY A 149 -7.74 -8.26 -10.19
C GLY A 149 -7.53 -8.72 -11.64
N GLY A 150 -6.54 -8.17 -12.36
CA GLY A 150 -6.20 -8.56 -13.73
C GLY A 150 -5.33 -9.82 -13.79
N ARG A 151 -5.62 -10.71 -14.74
CA ARG A 151 -4.81 -11.93 -14.98
C ARG A 151 -4.06 -11.81 -16.30
N GLY A 152 -2.78 -12.17 -16.27
CA GLY A 152 -1.95 -12.29 -17.46
C GLY A 152 -0.99 -11.13 -17.67
N GLU A 153 -0.29 -11.21 -18.79
CA GLU A 153 0.88 -10.39 -19.11
C GLU A 153 0.56 -8.90 -19.24
N GLN A 154 -0.45 -8.55 -20.04
CA GLN A 154 -0.82 -7.16 -20.27
C GLN A 154 -1.31 -6.49 -18.99
N ALA A 155 -2.14 -7.18 -18.21
CA ALA A 155 -2.62 -6.67 -16.92
C ALA A 155 -1.47 -6.41 -15.93
N TYR A 156 -0.43 -7.24 -15.95
CA TYR A 156 0.78 -7.00 -15.16
C TYR A 156 1.52 -5.74 -15.60
N ILE A 157 1.71 -5.57 -16.91
CA ILE A 157 2.36 -4.39 -17.48
C ILE A 157 1.56 -3.14 -17.11
N ASP A 158 0.25 -3.13 -17.38
CA ASP A 158 -0.63 -1.98 -17.10
C ASP A 158 -0.63 -1.63 -15.60
N TRP A 159 -0.66 -2.64 -14.73
CA TRP A 159 -0.55 -2.44 -13.29
C TRP A 159 0.78 -1.80 -12.89
N LEU A 160 1.90 -2.29 -13.42
CA LEU A 160 3.22 -1.75 -13.10
C LEU A 160 3.39 -0.32 -13.62
N LEU A 161 2.94 -0.05 -14.85
CA LEU A 161 2.94 1.30 -15.42
C LEU A 161 2.11 2.27 -14.56
N ARG A 162 0.93 1.85 -14.12
CA ARG A 162 0.09 2.65 -13.20
C ARG A 162 0.85 3.00 -11.93
N ILE A 163 1.58 2.06 -11.33
CA ILE A 163 2.35 2.30 -10.09
C ILE A 163 3.53 3.26 -10.35
N LEU A 164 4.21 3.11 -11.48
CA LEU A 164 5.39 3.91 -11.83
C LEU A 164 5.05 5.30 -12.34
N GLU A 165 3.90 5.52 -12.97
CA GLU A 165 3.50 6.81 -13.54
C GLU A 165 3.67 8.00 -12.55
N PRO A 166 3.13 7.98 -11.31
CA PRO A 166 3.33 9.09 -10.38
C PRO A 166 4.79 9.23 -9.92
N ILE A 167 5.57 8.15 -9.89
CA ILE A 167 7.00 8.19 -9.55
C ILE A 167 7.77 8.88 -10.68
N VAL A 168 7.51 8.50 -11.93
CA VAL A 168 8.16 9.06 -13.13
C VAL A 168 7.90 10.57 -13.23
N LYS A 169 6.68 11.01 -12.90
CA LYS A 169 6.34 12.45 -12.88
C LYS A 169 7.19 13.29 -11.93
N GLN A 170 7.73 12.68 -10.87
CA GLN A 170 8.57 13.37 -9.88
C GLN A 170 10.07 13.17 -10.08
N LEU A 171 10.48 12.51 -11.15
CA LEU A 171 11.89 12.34 -11.48
C LEU A 171 12.52 13.68 -11.88
N VAL A 172 13.70 13.95 -11.34
CA VAL A 172 14.52 15.09 -11.75
C VAL A 172 15.34 14.76 -13.02
N PRO A 173 15.83 15.76 -13.78
CA PRO A 173 16.76 15.50 -14.88
C PRO A 173 17.97 14.68 -14.43
N GLY A 174 18.25 13.57 -15.13
CA GLY A 174 19.33 12.64 -14.79
C GLY A 174 18.98 11.59 -13.73
N ALA A 175 17.74 11.57 -13.22
CA ALA A 175 17.27 10.51 -12.35
C ALA A 175 17.11 9.18 -13.10
N SER A 176 17.07 8.07 -12.35
CA SER A 176 16.93 6.73 -12.93
C SER A 176 15.83 5.90 -12.27
N VAL A 177 15.25 4.99 -13.04
CA VAL A 177 14.38 3.93 -12.53
C VAL A 177 15.06 2.61 -12.84
N ALA A 178 15.43 1.86 -11.81
CA ALA A 178 16.05 0.55 -11.92
C ALA A 178 15.03 -0.53 -11.49
N LEU A 179 14.58 -1.34 -12.46
CA LEU A 179 13.54 -2.33 -12.28
C LEU A 179 14.11 -3.75 -12.40
N ASN A 180 14.29 -4.41 -11.26
CA ASN A 180 14.65 -5.83 -11.25
C ASN A 180 13.40 -6.68 -11.49
N ILE A 181 13.39 -7.40 -12.61
CA ILE A 181 12.25 -8.20 -13.07
C ILE A 181 12.68 -9.64 -13.37
N THR A 182 11.73 -10.57 -13.38
CA THR A 182 12.04 -11.98 -13.62
C THR A 182 12.13 -12.31 -15.12
N GLN A 183 13.14 -13.07 -15.55
CA GLN A 183 13.09 -13.68 -16.88
C GLN A 183 12.41 -15.06 -16.89
N ASP A 184 11.97 -15.55 -15.72
CA ASP A 184 11.39 -16.89 -15.57
C ASP A 184 9.87 -16.92 -15.83
N SER A 185 9.42 -16.12 -16.80
CA SER A 185 8.05 -16.16 -17.30
C SER A 185 7.99 -17.03 -18.56
N PHE A 186 7.29 -18.17 -18.48
CA PHE A 186 7.20 -19.16 -19.56
C PHE A 186 5.79 -19.27 -20.13
N ASN A 187 5.70 -19.43 -21.45
CA ASN A 187 4.44 -19.71 -22.12
C ASN A 187 3.85 -21.03 -21.63
N ARG A 188 2.52 -21.09 -21.51
CA ARG A 188 1.83 -22.23 -20.93
C ARG A 188 2.14 -23.52 -21.68
N GLY A 189 2.72 -24.49 -20.95
CA GLY A 189 3.01 -25.83 -21.46
C GLY A 189 4.16 -25.88 -22.47
N ARG A 190 4.90 -24.79 -22.66
CA ARG A 190 5.96 -24.69 -23.68
C ARG A 190 7.28 -24.25 -23.05
N PRO A 191 8.43 -24.65 -23.61
CA PRO A 191 9.73 -24.16 -23.17
C PRO A 191 9.99 -22.70 -23.54
N SER A 192 9.25 -22.12 -24.49
CA SER A 192 9.40 -20.71 -24.85
C SER A 192 9.08 -19.77 -23.69
N ARG A 193 9.90 -18.74 -23.47
CA ARG A 193 9.61 -17.62 -22.57
C ARG A 193 8.52 -16.71 -23.14
N SER A 194 7.82 -16.03 -22.25
CA SER A 194 6.93 -14.93 -22.62
C SER A 194 7.78 -13.72 -23.04
N LEU A 195 7.25 -12.91 -23.98
CA LEU A 195 7.87 -11.66 -24.45
C LEU A 195 7.51 -10.46 -23.56
N TYR A 196 7.04 -10.70 -22.33
CA TYR A 196 6.57 -9.63 -21.46
C TYR A 196 7.66 -8.64 -21.11
N LEU A 197 8.90 -9.09 -21.03
CA LEU A 197 10.02 -8.23 -20.69
C LEU A 197 10.24 -7.20 -21.78
N GLU A 198 10.23 -7.64 -23.04
CA GLU A 198 10.35 -6.78 -24.21
C GLU A 198 9.16 -5.83 -24.29
N ARG A 199 7.93 -6.34 -24.09
CA ARG A 199 6.72 -5.50 -24.09
C ARG A 199 6.69 -4.49 -22.95
N LEU A 200 7.14 -4.87 -21.75
CA LEU A 200 7.28 -3.98 -20.60
C LEU A 200 8.32 -2.90 -20.89
N THR A 201 9.48 -3.27 -21.43
CA THR A 201 10.54 -2.31 -21.81
C THR A 201 10.00 -1.27 -22.79
N LEU A 202 9.32 -1.72 -23.85
CA LEU A 202 8.69 -0.82 -24.82
C LEU A 202 7.62 0.05 -24.18
N ALA A 203 6.76 -0.53 -23.35
CA ALA A 203 5.68 0.23 -22.71
C ALA A 203 6.19 1.27 -21.72
N LEU A 204 7.29 1.01 -21.00
CA LEU A 204 7.95 2.02 -20.15
C LEU A 204 8.42 3.21 -20.99
N CYS A 205 8.99 2.95 -22.17
CA CYS A 205 9.42 4.02 -23.07
C CYS A 205 8.24 4.76 -23.69
N ASP A 206 7.33 4.03 -24.33
CA ASP A 206 6.22 4.57 -25.12
C ASP A 206 5.14 5.26 -24.27
N LYS A 207 4.91 4.77 -23.05
CA LYS A 207 3.81 5.26 -22.18
C LYS A 207 4.27 6.19 -21.08
N LEU A 208 5.48 6.01 -20.54
CA LEU A 208 6.00 6.87 -19.47
C LEU A 208 7.10 7.83 -19.95
N GLY A 209 7.50 7.77 -21.23
CA GLY A 209 8.52 8.65 -21.79
C GLY A 209 9.93 8.39 -21.25
N LEU A 210 10.17 7.20 -20.70
CA LEU A 210 11.50 6.79 -20.24
C LEU A 210 12.38 6.37 -21.42
N GLU A 211 13.69 6.35 -21.21
CA GLU A 211 14.66 5.83 -22.16
C GLU A 211 15.40 4.64 -21.52
N LEU A 212 15.59 3.56 -22.26
CA LEU A 212 16.37 2.43 -21.79
C LEU A 212 17.86 2.79 -21.86
N MET A 213 18.46 3.08 -20.72
CA MET A 213 19.90 3.34 -20.63
C MET A 213 20.73 2.07 -20.86
N ASP A 214 20.43 1.00 -20.13
CA ASP A 214 21.12 -0.29 -20.23
C ASP A 214 20.23 -1.41 -19.68
N ARG A 215 20.64 -2.67 -19.87
CA ARG A 215 20.03 -3.84 -19.21
C ARG A 215 21.10 -4.61 -18.46
N LEU A 216 21.13 -4.44 -17.14
CA LEU A 216 22.10 -5.12 -16.29
C LEU A 216 21.66 -6.55 -15.99
N GLN A 217 22.63 -7.47 -15.89
CA GLN A 217 22.37 -8.84 -15.46
C GLN A 217 22.74 -9.00 -13.98
N TRP A 218 21.72 -9.17 -13.14
CA TRP A 218 21.94 -9.56 -11.76
C TRP A 218 22.09 -11.08 -11.66
N VAL A 219 23.33 -11.56 -11.54
CA VAL A 219 23.64 -13.00 -11.48
C VAL A 219 23.61 -13.49 -10.03
N ASN A 220 22.66 -14.37 -9.70
CA ASN A 220 22.59 -15.09 -8.44
C ASN A 220 23.11 -16.53 -8.60
N ARG A 221 24.38 -16.75 -8.25
CA ARG A 221 25.04 -18.07 -8.35
C ARG A 221 24.47 -19.13 -7.41
N SER A 222 23.69 -18.72 -6.41
CA SER A 222 23.04 -19.62 -5.45
C SER A 222 21.58 -19.92 -5.82
N LYS A 223 21.09 -19.39 -6.95
CA LYS A 223 19.72 -19.65 -7.41
C LYS A 223 19.54 -21.15 -7.71
N PRO A 224 18.46 -21.79 -7.21
CA PRO A 224 18.17 -23.18 -7.54
C PRO A 224 18.07 -23.42 -9.05
N PRO A 225 18.44 -24.63 -9.54
CA PRO A 225 18.33 -24.97 -10.95
C PRO A 225 16.93 -24.73 -11.52
N SER A 226 16.80 -23.70 -12.36
CA SER A 226 15.55 -23.23 -12.94
C SER A 226 15.74 -22.82 -14.41
N PRO A 227 14.73 -22.99 -15.28
CA PRO A 227 13.45 -23.65 -15.04
C PRO A 227 13.58 -25.18 -14.87
N THR A 228 13.24 -25.73 -13.71
CA THR A 228 13.53 -27.14 -13.37
C THR A 228 12.89 -28.13 -14.35
N HIS A 229 11.68 -27.85 -14.81
CA HIS A 229 11.00 -28.72 -15.78
C HIS A 229 11.74 -28.76 -17.12
N TRP A 230 12.08 -27.59 -17.69
CA TRP A 230 12.66 -27.52 -19.03
C TRP A 230 14.17 -27.77 -19.05
N ALA A 231 14.90 -27.29 -18.05
CA ALA A 231 16.35 -27.44 -17.98
C ALA A 231 16.78 -28.76 -17.33
N CYS A 232 16.12 -29.20 -16.26
CA CYS A 232 16.59 -30.36 -15.49
C CYS A 232 15.85 -31.66 -15.85
N LYS A 233 14.52 -31.62 -16.00
CA LYS A 233 13.72 -32.82 -16.32
C LYS A 233 13.73 -33.14 -17.81
N GLN A 234 13.30 -32.20 -18.64
CA GLN A 234 13.21 -32.38 -20.10
C GLN A 234 14.56 -32.16 -20.80
N ARG A 235 15.49 -31.43 -20.18
CA ARG A 235 16.84 -31.12 -20.69
C ARG A 235 16.84 -30.47 -22.08
N VAL A 236 15.87 -29.59 -22.33
CA VAL A 236 15.73 -28.84 -23.59
C VAL A 236 16.15 -27.37 -23.45
N GLN A 237 16.59 -26.96 -22.27
CA GLN A 237 17.04 -25.59 -21.96
C GLN A 237 18.22 -25.57 -21.00
N LEU A 238 18.92 -24.44 -20.96
CA LEU A 238 19.93 -24.16 -19.96
C LEU A 238 19.26 -23.68 -18.66
N CYS A 239 19.92 -23.98 -17.53
CA CYS A 239 19.59 -23.33 -16.27
C CYS A 239 19.88 -21.83 -16.37
N SER A 240 19.00 -21.00 -15.83
CA SER A 240 19.21 -19.56 -15.72
C SER A 240 19.38 -19.14 -14.27
N SER A 241 20.46 -18.42 -14.00
CA SER A 241 20.84 -17.92 -12.67
C SER A 241 20.79 -16.40 -12.55
N TYR A 242 20.34 -15.68 -13.59
CA TYR A 242 20.32 -14.22 -13.58
C TYR A 242 18.90 -13.65 -13.63
N GLU A 243 18.81 -12.37 -13.31
CA GLU A 243 17.62 -11.55 -13.48
C GLU A 243 18.00 -10.25 -14.16
N PRO A 244 17.24 -9.80 -15.18
CA PRO A 244 17.46 -8.52 -15.79
C PRO A 244 17.03 -7.37 -14.87
N VAL A 245 17.83 -6.32 -14.85
CA VAL A 245 17.48 -5.00 -14.32
C VAL A 245 17.36 -4.08 -15.53
N LEU A 246 16.15 -3.59 -15.77
CA LEU A 246 15.89 -2.53 -16.75
C LEU A 246 16.21 -1.17 -16.14
#